data_AF-A0A4Y2XCJ6-F1
#
_entry.id   AF-A0A4Y2XCJ6-F1
#
_cell.length_a   1.000
_cell.length_b   1.000
_cell.length_c   1.000
_cell.angle_alpha   90.00
_cell.angle_beta   90.00
_cell.angle_gamma   90.00
#
_symmetry.space_group_name_H-M   'P 1'
#
loop_
_entity.id
_entity.type
_entity.pdbx_description
1 polymer ?
#
loop_
_entity_poly.entity_id
_entity_poly.type
_entity_poly.pdbx_seq_one_letter_code
_entity_poly.pdbx_strand_id
1 'polypeptide(L)'
;MAGYFGTVNCLCTYFSASTNRWEVLLKYSPLALKKESDTRWSSRREAVTVVHKHLDKIVEALNHLALDAVSSPETKSVSVSLLKSIQTFEFVAFACFW
;
A
#
# COMPACT_ATOMS: atom_id res chain seq x y z
N MET A 1 -8.18 -13.63 -6.02
CA MET A 1 -7.15 -12.63 -6.31
C MET A 1 -7.86 -11.29 -6.46
N ALA A 2 -7.48 -10.27 -5.70
CA ALA A 2 -8.06 -8.93 -5.87
C ALA A 2 -7.42 -8.28 -7.11
N GLY A 3 -8.22 -7.68 -7.99
CA GLY A 3 -7.69 -6.90 -9.12
C GLY A 3 -6.99 -5.62 -8.64
N TYR A 4 -6.41 -4.85 -9.56
CA TYR A 4 -5.60 -3.65 -9.26
C TYR A 4 -6.19 -2.74 -8.17
N PHE A 5 -7.43 -2.24 -8.36
CA PHE A 5 -8.09 -1.36 -7.39
C PHE A 5 -8.37 -2.03 -6.04
N GLY A 6 -8.61 -3.35 -6.03
CA GLY A 6 -8.76 -4.12 -4.80
C GLY A 6 -7.46 -4.13 -4.01
N THR A 7 -6.32 -4.33 -4.68
CA THR A 7 -4.99 -4.27 -4.07
C THR A 7 -4.65 -2.87 -3.55
N VAL A 8 -4.98 -1.80 -4.30
CA VAL A 8 -4.83 -0.41 -3.83
C VAL A 8 -5.67 -0.16 -2.57
N ASN A 9 -6.92 -0.64 -2.55
CA ASN A 9 -7.77 -0.53 -1.36
C ASN A 9 -7.21 -1.31 -0.16
N CYS A 10 -6.66 -2.51 -0.41
CA CYS A 10 -5.99 -3.29 0.63
C CYS A 10 -4.76 -2.57 1.21
N LEU A 11 -3.94 -1.90 0.38
CA LEU A 11 -2.84 -1.06 0.85
C LEU A 11 -3.34 0.07 1.76
N CYS A 12 -4.36 0.81 1.30
CA CYS A 12 -4.90 1.94 2.05
C CYS A 12 -5.49 1.49 3.38
N THR A 13 -6.27 0.40 3.37
CA THR A 13 -6.87 -0.19 4.57
C THR A 13 -5.80 -0.74 5.51
N TYR A 14 -4.76 -1.37 4.96
CA TYR A 14 -3.63 -1.83 5.72
C TYR A 14 -3.02 -0.63 6.46
N PHE A 15 -2.38 0.32 5.79
CA PHE A 15 -1.65 1.39 6.48
C PHE A 15 -2.54 2.26 7.38
N SER A 16 -3.79 2.55 7.00
CA SER A 16 -4.69 3.38 7.83
C SER A 16 -5.23 2.70 9.08
N ALA A 17 -5.21 1.36 9.15
CA ALA A 17 -5.72 0.62 10.31
C ALA A 17 -4.73 0.57 11.50
N SER A 18 -3.56 1.19 11.42
CA SER A 18 -2.60 1.28 12.54
C SER A 18 -1.72 2.50 12.44
N THR A 19 -1.69 3.30 13.51
CA THR A 19 -0.81 4.48 13.62
C THR A 19 0.66 4.12 13.47
N ASN A 20 1.11 2.98 14.00
CA ASN A 20 2.49 2.53 13.85
C ASN A 20 2.83 2.25 12.37
N ARG A 21 1.99 1.46 11.68
CA ARG A 21 2.23 1.14 10.25
C ARG A 21 2.15 2.40 9.38
N TRP A 22 1.27 3.32 9.74
CA TRP A 22 1.18 4.64 9.12
C TRP A 22 2.47 5.46 9.29
N GLU A 23 3.00 5.54 10.51
CA GLU A 23 4.27 6.24 10.78
C GLU A 23 5.44 5.62 10.02
N VAL A 24 5.47 4.28 9.91
CA VAL A 24 6.47 3.59 9.08
C VAL A 24 6.35 4.04 7.62
N LEU A 25 5.15 4.06 7.03
CA LEU A 25 4.96 4.53 5.66
C LEU A 25 5.44 5.98 5.47
N LEU A 26 5.14 6.86 6.42
CA LEU A 26 5.53 8.27 6.36
C LEU A 26 7.05 8.50 6.42
N LYS A 27 7.83 7.55 6.95
CA LYS A 27 9.31 7.61 6.87
C LYS A 27 9.83 7.45 5.44
N TYR A 28 9.07 6.78 4.58
CA TYR A 28 9.48 6.47 3.21
C TYR A 28 8.77 7.34 2.16
N SER A 29 7.53 7.78 2.40
CA SER A 29 6.78 8.63 1.47
C SER A 29 6.18 9.86 2.17
N PRO A 30 6.44 11.09 1.69
CA PRO A 30 5.80 12.30 2.22
C PRO A 30 4.33 12.43 1.78
N LEU A 31 3.89 11.66 0.78
CA LEU A 31 2.51 11.65 0.31
C LEU A 31 1.76 10.46 0.94
N ALA A 32 0.86 10.82 1.84
CA ALA A 32 0.00 9.93 2.61
C ALA A 32 -0.96 9.11 1.72
N LEU A 33 -0.89 7.76 1.81
CA LEU A 33 -1.96 6.87 1.32
C LEU A 33 -3.22 7.09 2.18
N LYS A 34 -4.03 8.10 1.87
CA LYS A 34 -5.29 8.31 2.60
C LYS A 34 -6.24 7.15 2.34
N LYS A 35 -6.99 6.76 3.37
CA LYS A 35 -8.07 5.79 3.21
C LYS A 35 -9.07 6.33 2.18
N GLU A 36 -9.39 5.49 1.21
CA GLU A 36 -10.43 5.74 0.23
C GLU A 36 -11.76 6.10 0.90
N SER A 37 -12.39 7.17 0.44
CA SER A 37 -13.80 7.41 0.73
C SER A 37 -14.62 6.73 -0.37
N ASP A 38 -15.45 5.75 0.01
CA ASP A 38 -16.24 4.94 -0.92
C ASP A 38 -17.13 5.76 -1.86
N THR A 39 -17.48 6.99 -1.49
CA THR A 39 -18.40 7.87 -2.23
C THR A 39 -17.74 8.79 -3.24
N ARG A 40 -16.41 8.81 -3.38
CA ARG A 40 -15.71 9.77 -4.27
C ARG A 40 -14.59 9.14 -5.09
N TRP A 41 -14.79 9.05 -6.40
CA TRP A 41 -13.75 8.68 -7.39
C TRP A 41 -12.47 9.54 -7.29
N SER A 42 -12.58 10.79 -6.83
CA SER A 42 -11.42 11.65 -6.61
C SER A 42 -10.44 11.07 -5.59
N SER A 43 -10.94 10.39 -4.55
CA SER A 43 -10.11 9.68 -3.57
C SER A 43 -9.35 8.54 -4.26
N ARG A 44 -10.06 7.74 -5.08
CA ARG A 44 -9.46 6.60 -5.80
C ARG A 44 -8.34 7.04 -6.70
N ARG A 45 -8.55 8.13 -7.44
CA ARG A 45 -7.52 8.73 -8.29
C ARG A 45 -6.32 9.21 -7.47
N GLU A 46 -6.54 9.78 -6.28
CA GLU A 46 -5.46 10.22 -5.39
C GLU A 46 -4.63 9.04 -4.89
N ALA A 47 -5.25 7.96 -4.39
CA ALA A 47 -4.48 6.79 -3.96
C ALA A 47 -3.75 6.11 -5.10
N VAL A 48 -4.36 5.98 -6.28
CA VAL A 48 -3.69 5.46 -7.48
C VAL A 48 -2.48 6.31 -7.84
N THR A 49 -2.63 7.64 -7.82
CA THR A 49 -1.51 8.57 -8.08
C THR A 49 -0.38 8.38 -7.06
N VAL A 50 -0.71 8.22 -5.78
CA VAL A 50 0.28 7.97 -4.72
C VAL A 50 0.97 6.62 -4.93
N VAL A 51 0.22 5.57 -5.24
CA VAL A 51 0.76 4.23 -5.52
C VAL A 51 1.71 4.27 -6.70
N HIS A 52 1.34 4.92 -7.80
CA HIS A 52 2.20 5.06 -8.97
C HIS A 52 3.49 5.84 -8.64
N LYS A 53 3.37 7.00 -7.99
CA LYS A 53 4.52 7.87 -7.70
C LYS A 53 5.47 7.34 -6.64
N HIS A 54 4.99 6.48 -5.75
CA HIS A 54 5.73 6.05 -4.55
C HIS A 54 5.74 4.53 -4.39
N LEU A 55 5.63 3.78 -5.48
CA LEU A 55 5.60 2.31 -5.44
C LEU A 55 6.84 1.74 -4.75
N ASP A 56 8.01 2.29 -5.06
CA ASP A 56 9.28 1.94 -4.43
C ASP A 56 9.24 2.14 -2.92
N LYS A 57 8.69 3.26 -2.45
CA LYS A 57 8.56 3.60 -1.03
C LYS A 57 7.55 2.73 -0.29
N ILE A 58 6.46 2.37 -0.97
CA ILE A 58 5.48 1.42 -0.44
C ILE A 58 6.13 0.03 -0.28
N VAL A 59 6.93 -0.40 -1.26
CA VAL A 59 7.68 -1.66 -1.19
C VAL A 59 8.69 -1.64 -0.03
N GLU A 60 9.45 -0.55 0.13
CA GLU A 60 10.38 -0.37 1.26
C GLU A 60 9.67 -0.46 2.61
N ALA A 61 8.53 0.24 2.77
CA ALA A 61 7.75 0.23 4.01
C ALA A 61 7.18 -1.17 4.32
N LEU A 62 6.67 -1.90 3.32
CA LEU A 62 6.17 -3.26 3.51
C LEU A 62 7.30 -4.25 3.84
N ASN A 63 8.47 -4.12 3.21
CA ASN A 63 9.64 -4.93 3.55
C ASN A 63 10.09 -4.69 4.99
N HIS A 64 10.12 -3.42 5.44
CA HIS A 64 10.42 -3.09 6.82
C HIS A 64 9.44 -3.78 7.78
N LEU A 65 8.13 -3.68 7.53
CA LEU A 65 7.10 -4.33 8.37
C LEU A 65 7.13 -5.87 8.29
N ALA A 66 7.57 -6.45 7.18
CA ALA A 66 7.71 -7.89 7.02
C ALA A 66 8.90 -8.46 7.81
N LEU A 67 9.98 -7.68 7.93
CA LEU A 67 11.25 -8.11 8.54
C LEU A 67 11.41 -7.62 9.98
N ASP A 68 10.62 -6.64 10.41
CA ASP A 68 10.69 -6.07 11.76
C ASP A 68 10.44 -7.14 12.84
N ALA A 69 11.40 -7.31 13.75
CA ALA A 69 11.33 -8.31 14.82
C ALA A 69 10.11 -8.09 15.74
N VAL A 70 9.70 -6.84 15.93
CA VAL A 70 8.63 -6.45 16.88
C VAL A 70 7.23 -6.58 16.25
N SER A 71 7.14 -6.61 14.92
CA SER A 71 5.87 -6.75 14.21
C SER A 71 5.19 -8.10 14.45
N SER A 72 3.85 -8.06 14.60
CA SER A 72 3.05 -9.27 14.86
C SER A 72 3.11 -10.26 13.68
N PRO A 73 2.90 -11.58 13.91
CA PRO A 73 2.85 -12.57 12.84
C PRO A 73 1.85 -12.22 11.72
N GLU A 74 0.69 -11.66 12.08
CA GLU A 74 -0.32 -11.21 11.14
C GLU A 74 0.18 -10.02 10.30
N THR A 75 0.81 -9.04 10.95
CA THR A 75 1.40 -7.87 10.28
C THR A 75 2.41 -8.30 9.22
N LYS A 76 3.30 -9.23 9.59
CA LYS A 76 4.31 -9.79 8.68
C LYS A 76 3.68 -10.54 7.52
N SER A 77 2.74 -11.43 7.81
CA SER A 77 2.03 -12.23 6.79
C SER A 77 1.31 -11.34 5.78
N VAL A 78 0.60 -10.31 6.26
CA VAL A 78 -0.11 -9.37 5.38
C VAL A 78 0.86 -8.51 4.58
N SER A 79 1.98 -8.05 5.16
CA SER A 79 3.03 -7.34 4.42
C SER A 79 3.57 -8.17 3.26
N VAL A 80 3.90 -9.44 3.52
CA VAL A 80 4.40 -10.37 2.49
C VAL A 80 3.35 -10.61 1.41
N SER A 81 2.08 -10.76 1.78
CA SER A 81 0.97 -10.92 0.82
C SER A 81 0.78 -9.69 -0.08
N LEU A 82 0.84 -8.48 0.51
CA LEU A 82 0.78 -7.23 -0.23
C LEU A 82 1.97 -7.05 -1.16
N LEU A 83 3.20 -7.35 -0.72
CA LEU A 83 4.40 -7.33 -1.56
C LEU A 83 4.22 -8.20 -2.80
N LYS A 84 3.78 -9.45 -2.63
CA LYS A 84 3.51 -10.36 -3.75
C LYS A 84 2.46 -9.81 -4.71
N SER A 85 1.47 -9.08 -4.21
CA SER A 85 0.39 -8.52 -5.02
C SER A 85 0.85 -7.33 -5.86
N ILE A 86 1.66 -6.44 -5.26
CA ILE A 86 2.07 -5.18 -5.91
C ILE A 86 3.29 -5.32 -6.82
N GLN A 87 4.05 -6.40 -6.68
CA GLN A 87 5.23 -6.68 -7.51
C GLN A 87 4.91 -7.49 -8.78
N THR A 88 3.63 -7.74 -9.06
CA THR A 88 3.21 -8.37 -10.31
C THR A 88 3.34 -7.38 -11.48
N PHE A 89 3.69 -7.87 -12.66
CA PHE A 89 3.71 -7.04 -13.87
C PHE A 89 2.36 -6.35 -14.12
N GLU A 90 1.27 -7.09 -13.94
CA GLU A 90 -0.10 -6.58 -14.10
C GLU A 90 -0.35 -5.37 -13.19
N PHE A 91 -0.01 -5.47 -11.91
CA PHE A 91 -0.20 -4.36 -10.97
C PHE A 91 0.63 -3.14 -11.36
N VAL A 92 1.90 -3.34 -11.71
CA VAL A 92 2.80 -2.24 -12.11
C VAL A 92 2.30 -1.58 -13.39
N ALA A 93 1.89 -2.36 -14.39
CA ALA A 93 1.35 -1.85 -15.64
C ALA A 93 0.07 -1.02 -15.41
N PHE A 94 -0.85 -1.50 -14.57
CA PHE A 94 -2.04 -0.72 -14.22
C PHE A 94 -1.72 0.51 -13.38
N ALA A 95 -0.71 0.48 -12.52
CA ALA A 95 -0.25 1.66 -11.79
C ALA A 95 0.29 2.75 -12.72
N CYS A 96 0.96 2.38 -13.81
CA CYS A 96 1.43 3.35 -14.81
C CYS A 96 0.32 3.83 -15.75
N PHE A 97 -0.73 3.02 -15.97
CA PHE A 97 -1.83 3.33 -16.87
C PHE A 97 -2.82 4.34 -16.29
N TRP A 98 -3.15 4.19 -15.00
CA TRP A 98 -4.13 5.04 -14.30
C TRP A 98 -3.51 6.28 -13.66
#